data_AF-A0AAW0MGR9-F1
#
_entry.id   AF-A0AAW0MGR9-F1
#
_cell.length_a   1.000
_cell.length_b   1.000
_cell.length_c   1.000
_cell.angle_alpha   90.00
_cell.angle_beta   90.00
_cell.angle_gamma   90.00
#
_symmetry.space_group_name_H-M   'P 1'
#
loop_
_entity.id
_entity.type
_entity.pdbx_description
1 polymer ?
#
loop_
_entity_poly.entity_id
_entity_poly.type
_entity_poly.pdbx_seq_one_letter_code
_entity_poly.pdbx_strand_id
1 'polypeptide(L)' 'MQAEFWAVSSKTGENIQGFFFRVAALAFESCVLKDLENGTPASIGQGNSIKSHRANLKAAEQDTKTRCC' A
#
# COMPACT_ATOMS: atom_id res chain seq x y z
N MET A 1 -27.76 -14.10 8.46
CA MET A 1 -26.34 -14.50 8.51
C MET A 1 -26.26 -15.98 8.22
N GLN A 2 -25.65 -16.37 7.10
CA GLN A 2 -25.32 -17.76 6.78
C GLN A 2 -23.81 -17.91 6.99
N ALA A 3 -23.40 -18.86 7.82
CA ALA A 3 -21.99 -19.12 8.11
C ALA A 3 -21.66 -20.53 7.65
N GLU A 4 -20.52 -20.68 6.97
CA GLU A 4 -19.99 -21.98 6.55
C GLU A 4 -19.22 -22.61 7.71
N PHE A 5 -19.45 -23.90 7.96
CA PHE A 5 -18.67 -24.66 8.94
C PHE A 5 -17.41 -25.24 8.29
N TRP A 6 -16.28 -25.13 9.00
CA TRP A 6 -14.98 -25.64 8.57
C TRP A 6 -14.26 -26.35 9.71
N ALA A 7 -13.95 -27.63 9.53
CA ALA A 7 -13.06 -28.37 10.42
C ALA A 7 -11.61 -28.15 9.98
N VAL A 8 -10.77 -27.64 10.89
CA VAL A 8 -9.37 -27.31 10.62
C VAL A 8 -8.47 -27.80 11.75
N SER A 9 -7.20 -28.09 11.44
CA SER A 9 -6.19 -28.43 12.44
C SER A 9 -4.96 -27.56 12.26
N SER A 10 -4.68 -26.69 13.24
CA SER A 10 -3.48 -25.85 13.24
C SER A 10 -2.19 -26.65 13.43
N LYS A 11 -2.27 -27.83 14.06
CA LYS A 11 -1.11 -28.71 14.28
C LYS A 11 -0.64 -29.39 13.00
N THR A 12 -1.58 -29.90 12.20
CA THR A 12 -1.28 -30.64 10.97
C THR A 12 -1.37 -29.77 9.72
N GLY A 13 -1.97 -28.58 9.82
CA GLY A 13 -2.26 -27.70 8.69
C GLY A 13 -3.48 -28.12 7.87
N GLU A 14 -4.20 -29.15 8.32
CA GLU A 14 -5.36 -29.68 7.60
C GLU A 14 -6.43 -28.59 7.43
N ASN A 15 -6.87 -28.42 6.18
CA ASN A 15 -7.90 -27.46 5.73
C ASN A 15 -7.60 -25.96 5.98
N ILE A 16 -6.41 -25.61 6.51
CA ILE A 16 -6.05 -24.20 6.78
C ILE A 16 -6.00 -23.40 5.48
N GLN A 17 -5.33 -23.92 4.45
CA GLN A 17 -5.22 -23.22 3.17
C GLN A 17 -6.61 -22.97 2.56
N GLY A 18 -7.43 -24.00 2.39
CA GLY A 18 -8.77 -23.87 1.83
C GLY A 18 -9.66 -22.90 2.60
N PHE A 19 -9.61 -22.93 3.94
CA PHE A 19 -10.35 -22.01 4.79
C PHE A 19 -9.95 -20.54 4.53
N PHE A 20 -8.65 -20.22 4.56
CA PHE A 20 -8.20 -18.85 4.33
C PHE A 20 -8.42 -18.39 2.89
N PHE A 21 -8.32 -19.28 1.90
CA PHE A 21 -8.69 -18.96 0.52
C PHE A 21 -10.18 -18.60 0.39
N ARG A 22 -11.07 -19.34 1.06
CA ARG A 22 -12.51 -19.03 1.05
C ARG A 22 -12.80 -17.68 1.68
N VAL A 23 -12.20 -17.40 2.84
CA VAL A 23 -12.32 -16.10 3.52
C VAL A 23 -11.80 -14.97 2.64
N ALA A 24 -10.63 -15.14 2.02
CA ALA A 24 -10.04 -14.15 1.13
C ALA A 24 -10.91 -13.91 -0.11
N ALA A 25 -11.48 -14.96 -0.70
CA ALA A 25 -12.37 -14.84 -1.86
C ALA A 25 -13.64 -14.04 -1.53
N LEU A 26 -14.29 -14.32 -0.38
CA LEU A 26 -15.47 -13.57 0.06
C LEU A 26 -15.16 -12.10 0.34
N ALA A 27 -14.02 -11.82 0.98
CA ALA A 27 -13.57 -10.46 1.21
C ALA A 27 -13.27 -9.73 -0.11
N PHE A 28 -12.56 -10.39 -1.02
CA PHE A 28 -12.23 -9.85 -2.33
C PHE A 28 -13.48 -9.53 -3.15
N GLU A 29 -14.44 -10.46 -3.23
CA GLU A 29 -15.71 -10.25 -3.92
C GLU A 29 -16.46 -9.01 -3.38
N SER A 30 -16.57 -8.90 -2.06
CA SER A 30 -17.21 -7.76 -1.40
C SER A 30 -16.49 -6.44 -1.69
N CYS A 31 -15.16 -6.42 -1.64
CA CYS A 31 -14.36 -5.24 -1.96
C CYS A 31 -14.52 -4.81 -3.43
N VAL A 32 -14.44 -5.76 -4.37
CA VAL A 32 -14.56 -5.46 -5.81
C VAL A 32 -15.96 -4.95 -6.14
N LEU A 33 -17.00 -5.56 -5.57
CA LEU A 33 -18.38 -5.08 -5.75
C LEU A 33 -18.53 -3.65 -5.23
N LYS A 34 -18.03 -3.37 -4.03
CA LYS A 34 -18.07 -2.04 -3.44
C LYS A 34 -17.32 -1.00 -4.28
N ASP A 35 -16.15 -1.35 -4.80
CA ASP A 35 -15.37 -0.46 -5.68
C ASP A 35 -16.10 -0.18 -7.00
N LEU A 36 -16.79 -1.18 -7.56
CA LEU A 36 -17.59 -1.03 -8.77
C LEU A 36 -18.84 -0.16 -8.53
N GLU A 37 -19.55 -0.37 -7.42
CA GLU A 37 -20.74 0.41 -7.04
C GLU A 37 -20.41 1.88 -6.77
N ASN A 38 -19.24 2.16 -6.18
CA ASN A 38 -18.82 3.53 -5.89
C ASN A 38 -18.43 4.32 -7.14
N GLY A 39 -18.35 3.69 -8.31
CA GLY A 39 -18.14 4.31 -9.64
C GLY A 39 -16.84 5.11 -9.79
N THR A 40 -16.04 5.20 -8.73
CA THR A 40 -14.85 6.04 -8.64
C THR A 40 -13.65 5.10 -8.67
N PRO A 41 -12.89 5.05 -9.78
CA PRO A 41 -11.70 4.22 -9.83
C PRO A 41 -10.75 4.64 -8.71
N ALA A 42 -10.24 3.68 -7.95
CA ALA A 42 -9.27 3.93 -6.88
C ALA A 42 -8.10 4.72 -7.45
N SER A 43 -7.99 6.00 -7.08
CA SER A 43 -6.96 6.89 -7.62
C SER A 43 -5.67 6.70 -6.83
N ILE A 44 -4.75 5.94 -7.42
CA ILE A 44 -3.38 5.82 -6.92
C ILE A 44 -2.64 7.11 -7.28
N GLY A 45 -2.14 7.84 -6.28
CA GLY A 45 -1.36 9.07 -6.49
C GLY A 45 -2.02 10.38 -6.07
N GLN A 46 -3.20 10.35 -5.42
CA GLN A 46 -3.79 11.54 -4.76
C GLN A 46 -3.11 11.89 -3.42
N GLY A 47 -1.88 11.43 -3.21
CA GLY A 47 -1.06 11.92 -2.09
C GLY A 47 -0.57 13.32 -2.42
N ASN A 48 -0.70 14.26 -1.48
CA ASN A 48 -0.12 15.59 -1.62
C ASN A 48 1.36 15.45 -2.03
N SER A 49 1.72 15.96 -3.21
CA SER A 49 3.12 16.03 -3.64
C SER A 49 3.93 16.76 -2.57
N ILE A 50 4.91 16.08 -1.98
CA ILE A 50 5.85 16.68 -1.04
C ILE A 50 6.70 17.67 -1.84
N LYS A 51 6.36 18.96 -1.75
CA LYS A 51 7.14 20.03 -2.38
C LYS A 51 8.41 20.25 -1.56
N SER A 52 9.55 19.73 -2.01
CA SER A 52 10.85 20.06 -1.42
C SER A 52 11.19 21.53 -1.73
N HIS A 53 11.19 22.40 -0.73
CA HIS A 53 11.63 23.78 -0.91
C HIS A 53 13.17 23.82 -1.00
N ARG A 54 13.72 23.70 -2.22
CA ARG A 54 15.16 23.80 -2.53
C ARG A 54 15.70 25.24 -2.46
N ALA A 55 15.23 26.08 -1.53
CA ALA A 55 15.65 27.48 -1.45
C ALA A 55 16.77 27.77 -0.44
N ASN A 56 17.44 26.76 0.14
CA ASN A 56 18.51 26.98 1.11
C ASN A 56 19.75 26.10 0.89
N LEU A 57 20.21 25.95 -0.35
CA LEU A 57 21.49 25.27 -0.68
C LEU A 57 22.51 26.21 -1.35
N LYS A 58 22.33 27.53 -1.26
CA LYS A 58 23.31 28.52 -1.78
C LYS A 58 23.69 29.54 -0.71
N ALA A 59 24.30 29.09 0.39
CA ALA A 59 24.97 29.99 1.33
C ALA A 59 26.02 29.25 2.19
N ALA A 60 26.82 28.36 1.61
CA ALA A 60 28.02 27.84 2.27
C ALA A 60 28.97 27.22 1.24
N GLU A 61 29.53 28.04 0.34
CA GLU A 61 30.72 27.69 -0.45
C GLU A 61 31.29 28.98 -1.07
N GLN A 62 31.93 29.79 -0.24
CA GLN A 62 32.93 30.76 -0.68
C GLN A 62 34.23 30.44 0.04
N ASP A 63 34.94 29.43 -0.45
CA ASP A 63 36.39 29.36 -0.28
C ASP A 63 37.03 28.87 -1.58
N THR A 64 37.23 29.80 -2.50
CA THR A 64 38.16 29.62 -3.61
C THR A 64 39.03 30.85 -3.72
N LYS A 65 40.11 30.90 -2.92
CA LYS A 65 41.29 31.72 -3.23
C LYS A 65 42.43 30.83 -3.69
N THR A 66 42.34 30.35 -4.92
CA THR A 66 43.49 29.82 -5.66
C THR A 66 44.38 30.99 -6.07
N ARG A 67 45.54 31.14 -5.43
CA ARG A 67 46.66 31.89 -6.02
C ARG A 67 47.36 30.94 -6.97
N CYS A 68 47.39 31.26 -8.26
CA CYS A 68 48.42 30.77 -9.17
C CYS A 68 48.73 31.85 -10.21
N CYS A 69 50.04 31.99 -10.44
CA CYS A 69 50.83 32.88 -11.30
C CYS A 69 50.11 33.99 -12.08
#